data_AF-A0A816GVV3-F1
#
_entry.id   AF-A0A816GVV3-F1
#
_cell.length_a   1.000
_cell.length_b   1.000
_cell.length_c   1.000
_cell.angle_alpha   90.00
_cell.angle_beta   90.00
_cell.angle_gamma   90.00
#
_symmetry.space_group_name_H-M   'P 1'
#
loop_
_entity.id
_entity.type
_entity.pdbx_description
1 polymer ?
#
loop_
_entity_poly.entity_id
_entity_poly.type
_entity_poly.pdbx_seq_one_letter_code
_entity_poly.pdbx_strand_id
1 'polypeptide(L)'
;MIANPTDVHRTVLDHRQISFTMARIPIEVENEIDRFCNNVKQSTYTHSRDLALATILILKKLIGESKWANASELITLIRSYAHRIN
;
A
#
# COMPACT_ATOMS: atom_id res chain seq x y z
N MET A 1 37.74 24.87 -23.29
CA MET A 1 36.74 24.28 -22.37
C MET A 1 35.44 24.21 -23.12
N ILE A 2 35.05 23.02 -23.58
CA ILE A 2 33.80 22.81 -24.34
C ILE A 2 32.95 21.90 -23.44
N ALA A 3 31.80 22.40 -22.99
CA ALA A 3 30.86 21.62 -22.21
C ALA A 3 30.33 20.45 -23.06
N ASN A 4 30.29 19.26 -22.45
CA ASN A 4 29.92 18.01 -23.11
C ASN A 4 28.41 18.02 -23.46
N PRO A 5 27.95 17.55 -24.63
CA PRO A 5 26.54 17.65 -25.07
C PRO A 5 25.55 16.74 -24.32
N THR A 6 26.00 16.02 -23.29
CA THR A 6 25.20 15.03 -22.56
C THR A 6 24.21 15.67 -21.58
N ASP A 7 24.25 16.99 -21.38
CA ASP A 7 23.45 17.71 -20.38
C ASP A 7 22.05 18.15 -20.86
N VAL A 8 21.67 17.90 -22.13
CA VAL A 8 20.42 18.47 -22.70
C VAL A 8 19.31 17.43 -22.92
N HIS A 9 19.52 16.14 -22.62
CA HIS A 9 18.51 15.09 -22.80
C HIS A 9 18.05 14.37 -21.52
N ARG A 10 18.34 14.94 -20.34
CA ARG A 10 17.73 14.48 -19.07
C ARG A 10 16.89 15.57 -18.41
N THR A 11 16.23 16.37 -19.22
CA THR A 11 15.13 17.19 -18.73
C THR A 11 13.84 16.43 -18.95
N VAL A 12 13.07 16.30 -17.87
CA VAL A 12 11.65 15.96 -17.87
C VAL A 12 11.33 14.46 -18.04
N LEU A 13 11.93 13.61 -17.19
CA LEU A 13 11.08 12.58 -16.57
C LEU A 13 10.18 13.30 -15.59
N ASP A 14 9.04 13.72 -16.13
CA ASP A 14 7.83 14.18 -15.46
C ASP A 14 7.46 13.14 -14.40
N HIS A 15 8.14 13.23 -13.26
CA HIS A 15 7.65 12.73 -12.00
C HIS A 15 6.43 13.60 -11.72
N ARG A 16 5.30 13.24 -12.35
CA ARG A 16 3.98 13.51 -11.83
C ARG A 16 3.96 12.84 -10.47
N GLN A 17 4.51 13.56 -9.50
CA GLN A 17 4.27 13.38 -8.10
C GLN A 17 2.81 13.77 -7.96
N ILE A 18 1.92 12.86 -8.36
CA ILE A 18 0.52 12.94 -8.05
C ILE A 18 0.53 12.84 -6.53
N SER A 19 0.46 14.00 -5.89
CA SER A 19 0.27 14.13 -4.45
C SER A 19 -1.13 13.60 -4.17
N PHE A 20 -1.25 12.27 -4.20
CA PHE A 20 -2.41 11.58 -3.66
C PHE A 20 -2.37 11.87 -2.17
N THR A 21 -3.35 12.64 -1.70
CA THR A 21 -3.68 12.69 -0.29
C THR A 21 -3.80 11.25 0.17
N MET A 22 -2.82 10.76 0.93
CA MET A 22 -2.83 9.38 1.42
C MET A 22 -4.16 9.18 2.12
N ALA A 23 -4.92 8.18 1.66
CA ALA A 23 -6.15 7.77 2.31
C ALA A 23 -5.84 7.55 3.80
N ARG A 24 -6.44 8.38 4.64
CA ARG A 24 -6.12 8.43 6.07
C ARG A 24 -6.81 7.24 6.72
N ILE A 25 -6.03 6.30 7.22
CA ILE A 25 -6.54 5.16 7.99
C ILE A 25 -6.43 5.44 9.51
N PRO A 26 -7.35 4.92 10.32
CA PRO A 26 -7.20 4.93 11.77
C PRO A 26 -5.97 4.13 12.21
N ILE A 27 -5.32 4.58 13.29
CA ILE A 27 -4.10 3.94 13.80
C ILE A 27 -4.38 2.53 14.32
N GLU A 28 -5.60 2.27 14.78
CA GLU A 28 -6.07 0.96 15.21
C GLU A 28 -6.07 -0.05 14.05
N VAL A 29 -6.48 0.38 12.86
CA VAL A 29 -6.46 -0.43 11.64
C VAL A 29 -5.02 -0.69 11.21
N GLU A 30 -4.16 0.33 11.28
CA GLU A 30 -2.74 0.18 10.96
C GLU A 30 -2.06 -0.85 11.87
N ASN A 31 -2.29 -0.75 13.19
CA ASN A 31 -1.79 -1.69 14.18
C ASN A 31 -2.29 -3.13 13.96
N GLU A 32 -3.52 -3.31 13.46
CA GLU A 32 -4.05 -4.63 13.12
C GLU A 32 -3.42 -5.20 11.86
N ILE A 33 -3.17 -4.37 10.85
CA ILE A 33 -2.46 -4.79 9.65
C ILE A 33 -1.03 -5.21 10.01
N ASP A 34 -0.34 -4.47 10.87
CA ASP A 34 1.01 -4.84 11.32
C ASP A 34 1.03 -6.16 12.08
N ARG A 35 0.06 -6.37 12.97
CA ARG A 35 -0.11 -7.67 13.65
C ARG A 35 -0.37 -8.81 12.67
N PHE A 36 -1.22 -8.57 11.67
CA PHE A 36 -1.48 -9.56 10.62
C PHE A 36 -0.19 -9.89 9.84
N CYS A 37 0.56 -8.88 9.38
CA CYS A 37 1.81 -9.09 8.66
C CYS A 37 2.84 -9.86 9.50
N ASN A 38 2.94 -9.57 10.80
CA ASN A 38 3.81 -10.32 11.71
C ASN A 38 3.37 -11.78 11.86
N ASN A 39 2.07 -12.05 11.98
CA ASN A 39 1.54 -13.42 12.02
C ASN A 39 1.82 -14.20 10.73
N VAL A 40 1.76 -13.53 9.57
CA VAL A 40 2.14 -14.14 8.28
C VAL A 40 3.64 -14.50 8.29
N LYS A 41 4.51 -13.55 8.67
CA LYS A 41 5.97 -13.77 8.74
C LYS A 41 6.37 -14.89 9.71
N GLN A 42 5.65 -15.03 10.82
CA GLN A 42 5.87 -16.06 11.83
C GLN A 42 5.24 -17.42 11.47
N SER A 43 4.61 -17.54 10.29
CA SER A 43 3.88 -18.76 9.88
C SER A 43 2.80 -19.19 10.89
N THR A 44 2.18 -18.21 11.58
CA THR A 44 1.15 -18.46 12.59
C THR A 44 -0.10 -19.11 11.99
N TYR A 45 -0.39 -18.82 10.71
CA TYR A 45 -1.48 -19.46 9.98
C TYR A 45 -1.01 -20.77 9.36
N THR A 46 -1.37 -21.89 9.99
CA THR A 46 -0.95 -23.24 9.58
C THR A 46 -1.79 -23.80 8.42
N HIS A 47 -3.02 -23.30 8.23
CA HIS A 47 -3.89 -23.68 7.12
C HIS A 47 -4.13 -22.50 6.19
N SER A 48 -4.14 -22.79 4.88
CA SER A 48 -4.43 -21.78 3.84
C SER A 48 -5.79 -21.11 4.01
N ARG A 49 -6.77 -21.84 4.56
CA ARG A 49 -8.10 -21.28 4.90
C ARG A 49 -8.00 -20.19 5.98
N ASP A 50 -7.18 -20.39 7.00
CA ASP A 50 -7.07 -19.44 8.11
C ASP A 50 -6.38 -18.15 7.63
N LEU A 51 -5.33 -18.30 6.81
CA LEU A 51 -4.68 -17.18 6.13
C LEU A 51 -5.67 -16.40 5.24
N ALA A 52 -6.48 -17.11 4.44
CA ALA A 52 -7.47 -16.48 3.56
C ALA A 52 -8.53 -15.72 4.36
N LEU A 53 -9.04 -16.29 5.45
CA LEU A 53 -10.01 -15.64 6.33
C LEU A 53 -9.41 -14.40 6.99
N ALA A 54 -8.21 -14.51 7.55
CA ALA A 54 -7.53 -13.37 8.16
C ALA A 54 -7.27 -12.24 7.14
N THR A 55 -6.89 -12.59 5.91
CA THR A 55 -6.71 -11.63 4.82
C THR A 55 -8.02 -10.90 4.48
N ILE A 56 -9.14 -11.63 4.35
CA ILE A 56 -10.45 -11.04 4.06
C ILE A 56 -10.89 -10.10 5.19
N LEU A 57 -10.68 -10.48 6.45
CA LEU A 57 -11.05 -9.66 7.60
C LEU A 57 -10.28 -8.34 7.63
N ILE A 58 -8.96 -8.39 7.39
CA ILE A 58 -8.12 -7.19 7.31
C ILE A 58 -8.55 -6.29 6.14
N LEU A 59 -8.78 -6.86 4.96
CA LEU A 59 -9.24 -6.08 3.80
C LEU A 59 -10.60 -5.43 4.05
N LYS A 60 -11.54 -6.16 4.65
CA LYS A 60 -12.86 -5.62 5.01
C LYS A 60 -12.71 -4.42 5.97
N LYS A 61 -11.84 -4.53 6.97
CA LYS A 61 -11.58 -3.47 7.93
C LYS A 61 -10.93 -2.25 7.28
N LEU A 62 -9.89 -2.48 6.46
CA LEU A 62 -9.23 -1.45 5.68
C LEU A 62 -10.23 -0.69 4.80
N ILE A 63 -11.10 -1.39 4.07
CA ILE A 63 -12.11 -0.77 3.20
C ILE A 63 -13.14 0.02 4.01
N GLY A 64 -13.63 -0.55 5.12
CA GLY A 64 -14.72 0.02 5.91
C GLY A 64 -14.32 1.20 6.81
N GLU A 65 -13.07 1.25 7.26
CA GLU A 65 -12.60 2.25 8.23
C GLU A 65 -11.66 3.29 7.61
N SER A 66 -11.21 3.10 6.37
CA SER A 66 -10.45 4.11 5.63
C SER A 66 -11.35 5.18 5.02
N LYS A 67 -10.78 6.36 4.82
CA LYS A 67 -11.41 7.44 4.05
C LYS A 67 -10.88 7.43 2.62
N TRP A 68 -11.78 7.26 1.65
CA TRP A 68 -11.51 7.32 0.22
C TRP A 68 -12.69 8.02 -0.48
N ALA A 69 -12.38 8.87 -1.46
CA ALA A 69 -13.39 9.65 -2.17
C ALA A 69 -13.93 8.94 -3.42
N ASN A 70 -13.18 7.97 -3.94
CA ASN A 70 -13.51 7.26 -5.17
C ASN A 70 -12.87 5.86 -5.22
N ALA A 71 -13.30 5.05 -6.19
CA ALA A 71 -12.80 3.69 -6.37
C ALA A 71 -11.29 3.63 -6.68
N SER A 72 -10.73 4.64 -7.35
CA SER A 72 -9.31 4.68 -7.68
C SER A 72 -8.44 4.84 -6.42
N GLU A 73 -8.85 5.70 -5.49
CA GLU A 73 -8.20 5.85 -4.19
C GLU A 73 -8.28 4.56 -3.37
N LEU A 74 -9.45 3.92 -3.34
CA LEU A 74 -9.63 2.64 -2.65
C LEU A 74 -8.70 1.55 -3.21
N ILE A 75 -8.63 1.41 -4.53
CA ILE A 75 -7.74 0.43 -5.17
C ILE A 75 -6.27 0.73 -4.87
N THR A 76 -5.89 2.01 -4.86
CA THR A 76 -4.53 2.44 -4.54
C THR A 76 -4.18 2.12 -3.09
N LEU A 77 -5.11 2.36 -2.16
CA LEU A 77 -4.98 1.98 -0.76
C LEU A 77 -4.82 0.46 -0.59
N ILE A 78 -5.68 -0.35 -1.19
CA ILE A 78 -5.56 -1.82 -1.09
C ILE A 78 -4.21 -2.29 -1.63
N ARG A 79 -3.74 -1.72 -2.75
CA ARG A 79 -2.47 -2.11 -3.37
C ARG A 79 -1.26 -1.75 -2.51
N SER A 80 -1.25 -0.58 -1.87
CA SER A 80 -0.13 -0.18 -1.01
C SER A 80 0.02 -1.11 0.19
N TYR A 81 -1.10 -1.58 0.76
CA TYR A 81 -1.09 -2.51 1.88
C TYR A 81 -0.83 -3.97 1.47
N ALA A 82 -1.31 -4.39 0.30
CA ALA A 82 -0.97 -5.70 -0.24
C ALA A 82 0.55 -5.87 -0.43
N HIS A 83 1.26 -4.78 -0.78
CA HIS A 83 2.71 -4.82 -0.92
C HIS A 83 3.45 -5.04 0.41
N ARG A 84 2.86 -4.68 1.57
CA ARG A 84 3.46 -4.91 2.90
C ARG A 84 3.39 -6.38 3.36
N ILE A 85 2.54 -7.19 2.71
CA ILE A 85 2.28 -8.59 3.06
C ILE A 85 3.25 -9.54 2.35
N ASN A 86 3.87 -9.11 1.24
CA ASN A 86 4.96 -9.81 0.53
C ASN A 86 6.34 -9.29 0.96
#